data_AF-A0A2V4D6Y2-F1
#
_entry.id   AF-A0A2V4D6Y2-F1
#
_cell.length_a   1.000
_cell.length_b   1.000
_cell.length_c   1.000
_cell.angle_alpha   90.00
_cell.angle_beta   90.00
_cell.angle_gamma   90.00
#
_symmetry.space_group_name_H-M   'P 1'
#
loop_
_entity.id
_entity.type
_entity.pdbx_description
1 polymer ?
#
loop_
_entity_poly.entity_id
_entity_poly.type
_entity_poly.pdbx_seq_one_letter_code
_entity_poly.pdbx_strand_id
1 'polypeptide(L)' 'MQQASISEFFEKNKHFLGFDTLNRSIITATKESVDNSLDACEEARLLPDIHIEIRKVKGKSDELVMISQDNGPGI' A
#
# COMPACT_ATOMS: atom_id res chain seq x y z
N MET A 1 2.52 21.14 24.28
CA MET A 1 2.75 19.82 23.65
C MET A 1 2.85 20.06 22.16
N GLN A 2 4.00 19.80 21.54
CA GLN A 2 4.06 19.79 20.08
C GLN A 2 3.32 18.53 19.62
N GLN A 3 2.14 18.69 19.01
CA GLN A 3 1.55 17.60 18.22
C GLN A 3 2.52 17.38 17.06
N ALA A 4 3.30 16.29 17.12
CA ALA A 4 4.08 15.86 15.98
C ALA A 4 3.12 15.77 14.78
N SER A 5 3.52 16.35 13.64
CA SER A 5 2.72 16.17 12.43
C SER A 5 2.61 14.69 12.11
N ILE A 6 1.50 14.26 11.51
CA ILE A 6 1.29 12.86 11.14
C ILE A 6 2.51 12.32 10.37
N SER A 7 3.04 13.08 9.43
CA SER A 7 4.26 12.74 8.67
C SER A 7 5.49 12.50 9.55
N GLU A 8 5.69 13.31 10.60
CA GLU A 8 6.82 13.17 11.52
C GLU A 8 6.66 11.93 12.43
N PHE A 9 5.43 11.55 12.75
CA PHE A 9 5.13 10.29 13.42
C PHE A 9 5.44 9.10 12.51
N PHE A 10 5.06 9.15 11.24
CA PHE A 10 5.36 8.09 10.26
C PHE A 10 6.88 7.90 10.08
N GLU A 11 7.64 8.99 9.90
CA GLU A 11 9.10 8.93 9.75
C GLU A 11 9.78 8.29 10.96
N LYS A 12 9.37 8.63 12.18
CA LYS A 12 9.96 8.08 13.41
C LYS A 12 9.56 6.61 13.66
N ASN A 13 8.47 6.12 13.08
CA ASN A 13 7.87 4.82 13.40
C ASN A 13 7.74 3.85 12.21
N LYS A 14 8.49 4.04 11.11
CA LYS A 14 8.45 3.18 9.91
C LYS A 14 8.52 1.68 10.20
N HIS A 15 9.33 1.28 11.18
CA HIS A 15 9.49 -0.11 11.60
C HIS A 15 8.22 -0.72 12.22
N PHE A 16 7.49 0.03 13.04
CA PHE A 16 6.20 -0.43 13.56
C PHE A 16 5.16 -0.59 12.45
N LEU A 17 5.26 0.24 11.41
CA LEU A 17 4.27 0.34 10.34
C LEU A 17 4.48 -0.63 9.17
N GLY A 18 5.59 -1.38 9.11
CA GLY A 18 5.86 -2.27 7.98
C GLY A 18 6.86 -1.75 6.95
N PHE A 19 7.42 -0.55 7.14
CA PHE A 19 8.15 0.19 6.11
C PHE A 19 9.66 0.35 6.41
N ASP A 20 10.24 -0.58 7.18
CA ASP A 20 11.67 -0.58 7.55
C ASP A 20 12.60 -1.13 6.47
N THR A 21 12.12 -2.04 5.62
CA THR A 21 12.89 -2.60 4.51
C THR A 21 12.08 -2.58 3.23
N LEU A 22 12.74 -2.56 2.07
CA LEU A 22 12.05 -2.57 0.78
C LEU A 22 11.11 -3.78 0.62
N ASN A 23 11.57 -4.96 1.03
CA ASN A 23 10.79 -6.20 0.95
C ASN A 23 9.57 -6.17 1.88
N ARG A 24 9.73 -5.68 3.11
CA ARG A 24 8.60 -5.59 4.05
C ARG A 24 7.61 -4.50 3.60
N SER A 25 8.13 -3.38 3.10
CA SER A 25 7.33 -2.26 2.58
C SER A 25 6.40 -2.71 1.45
N ILE A 26 6.91 -3.48 0.47
CA ILE A 26 6.09 -3.94 -0.65
C ILE A 26 5.05 -4.98 -0.23
N ILE A 27 5.38 -5.86 0.73
CA ILE A 27 4.41 -6.81 1.30
C ILE A 27 3.30 -6.06 2.02
N THR A 28 3.65 -5.09 2.87
CA THR A 28 2.68 -4.26 3.59
C THR A 28 1.81 -3.48 2.60
N ALA A 29 2.39 -2.79 1.62
CA ALA A 29 1.63 -2.04 0.62
C ALA A 29 0.68 -2.94 -0.20
N THR A 30 1.14 -4.14 -0.57
CA THR A 30 0.30 -5.11 -1.30
C THR A 30 -0.86 -5.60 -0.44
N LYS A 31 -0.60 -5.98 0.81
CA LYS A 31 -1.62 -6.44 1.75
C LYS A 31 -2.67 -5.37 1.97
N GLU A 32 -2.27 -4.15 2.33
CA GLU A 32 -3.21 -3.05 2.60
C GLU A 32 -4.00 -2.67 1.33
N SER A 33 -3.37 -2.69 0.15
CA SER A 33 -4.09 -2.42 -1.08
C SER A 33 -5.12 -3.50 -1.42
N VAL A 34 -4.79 -4.78 -1.24
CA VAL A 34 -5.71 -5.88 -1.52
C VAL A 34 -6.86 -5.88 -0.53
N ASP A 35 -6.59 -5.66 0.76
CA ASP A 35 -7.62 -5.56 1.80
C ASP A 35 -8.62 -4.45 1.47
N ASN A 36 -8.12 -3.25 1.13
CA ASN A 36 -8.98 -2.12 0.75
C ASN A 36 -9.83 -2.42 -0.49
N SER A 37 -9.26 -3.05 -1.52
CA SER A 37 -9.99 -3.43 -2.73
C SER A 37 -11.05 -4.51 -2.45
N LEU A 38 -10.76 -5.46 -1.57
CA LEU A 38 -11.71 -6.50 -1.15
C LEU A 38 -12.87 -5.88 -0.35
N ASP A 39 -12.57 -5.03 0.63
CA ASP A 39 -13.57 -4.34 1.45
C ASP A 39 -14.53 -3.51 0.57
N ALA A 40 -13.98 -2.77 -0.40
CA ALA A 40 -14.76 -1.95 -1.32
C ALA A 40 -15.66 -2.79 -2.24
N CYS A 41 -15.16 -3.93 -2.74
CA CYS A 41 -15.96 -4.85 -3.55
C CYS A 41 -17.06 -5.54 -2.72
N GLU A 42 -16.76 -5.91 -1.47
CA GLU A 42 -17.73 -6.53 -0.56
C GLU A 42 -18.89 -5.56 -0.25
N GLU A 43 -18.59 -4.30 0.07
CA GLU A 43 -19.60 -3.27 0.34
C GLU A 43 -20.52 -3.05 -0.88
N ALA A 44 -19.94 -3.06 -2.08
CA ALA A 44 -20.67 -2.91 -3.34
C ALA A 44 -21.34 -4.21 -3.83
N ARG A 45 -21.11 -5.35 -3.17
CA ARG A 45 -21.55 -6.70 -3.59
C ARG A 45 -21.09 -7.06 -5.01
N LEU A 46 -19.89 -6.65 -5.37
CA LEU A 46 -19.24 -6.99 -6.64
C LEU A 46 -18.31 -8.19 -6.44
N LEU A 47 -18.22 -9.08 -7.43
CA LEU A 47 -17.19 -10.11 -7.43
C LEU A 47 -15.83 -9.42 -7.67
N PRO A 48 -14.86 -9.52 -6.74
CA PRO A 48 -13.61 -8.78 -6.87
C PRO A 48 -12.78 -9.28 -8.04
N ASP A 49 -12.31 -8.35 -8.87
CA ASP A 49 -11.23 -8.53 -9.84
C ASP A 49 -10.13 -7.51 -9.49
N ILE A 50 -8.99 -8.01 -9.03
CA ILE A 50 -7.90 -7.20 -8.47
C ILE A 50 -6.61 -7.53 -9.21
N HIS A 51 -5.99 -6.51 -9.80
CA HIS A 51 -4.71 -6.60 -10.50
C HIS A 51 -3.62 -5.85 -9.73
N ILE A 52 -2.57 -6.57 -9.33
CA ILE A 52 -1.37 -6.01 -8.71
C ILE A 52 -0.19 -6.17 -9.66
N GLU A 53 0.46 -5.06 -9.96
CA GLU A 53 1.68 -5.03 -10.74
C GLU A 53 2.82 -4.38 -9.94
N ILE A 54 3.99 -5.01 -9.95
CA ILE A 54 5.19 -4.50 -9.27
C ILE A 54 6.34 -4.43 -10.28
N ARG A 55 6.89 -3.24 -10.46
CA ARG A 55 8.02 -2.96 -11.35
C ARG A 55 9.21 -2.44 -10.57
N LYS A 56 10.42 -2.85 -10.97
CA LYS A 56 11.65 -2.21 -10.52
C LYS A 56 11.88 -0.92 -11.29
N VAL A 57 12.36 0.12 -10.62
CA VAL A 57 12.79 1.35 -11.31
C VAL A 57 14.13 1.09 -11.99
N LYS A 58 14.22 1.34 -13.30
CA LYS A 58 15.45 1.10 -14.06
C LYS A 58 16.57 1.98 -13.51
N GLY A 59 17.68 1.35 -13.12
CA GLY A 59 18.85 2.05 -12.58
C GLY A 59 18.78 2.39 -11.08
N LYS A 60 17.73 1.97 -10.37
CA LYS A 60 17.60 2.15 -8.91
C LYS A 60 17.26 0.83 -8.24
N SER A 61 18.13 0.34 -7.35
CA SER A 61 17.97 -0.97 -6.69
C SER A 61 17.02 -0.93 -5.49
N ASP A 62 16.74 0.26 -4.98
CA ASP A 62 15.99 0.53 -3.75
C ASP A 62 14.59 1.13 -4.01
N GLU A 63 14.20 1.26 -5.27
CA GLU A 63 12.89 1.81 -5.65
C GLU A 63 12.05 0.80 -6.45
N LEU A 64 10.79 0.69 -6.06
CA LEU A 64 9.76 -0.11 -6.71
C LEU A 64 8.56 0.78 -7.05
N VAL A 65 7.88 0.45 -8.15
CA VAL A 65 6.58 1.01 -8.51
C VAL A 65 5.57 -0.10 -8.37
N MET A 66 4.57 0.09 -7.51
CA MET A 66 3.42 -0.79 -7.39
C MET A 66 2.20 -0.10 -8.00
N ILE A 67 1.47 -0.83 -8.84
CA ILE A 67 0.18 -0.43 -9.40
C ILE A 67 -0.85 -1.42 -8.87
N SER A 68 -1.94 -0.90 -8.32
CA SER A 68 -3.10 -1.68 -7.91
C SER A 68 -4.32 -1.18 -8.66
N GLN A 69 -5.11 -2.10 -9.19
CA GLN A 69 -6.39 -1.83 -9.83
C GLN A 69 -7.41 -2.83 -9.32
N ASP A 70 -8.61 -2.33 -9.05
CA ASP A 70 -9.77 -3.15 -8.72
C ASP A 70 -10.99 -2.70 -9.53
N ASN A 71 -12.01 -3.55 -9.53
CA ASN A 71 -13.32 -3.28 -10.11
C ASN A 71 -14.33 -2.78 -9.05
N GLY A 72 -13.86 -2.28 -7.91
CA GLY A 72 -14.69 -1.74 -6.85
C GLY A 72 -15.38 -0.42 -7.24
N PRO A 73 -16.20 0.15 -6.35
CA PRO A 73 -16.98 1.37 -6.60
C PRO A 73 -16.11 2.64 -6.76
N GLY A 74 -14.82 2.58 -6.42
CA GLY A 74 -13.95 3.75 -6.28
C GLY A 74 -14.19 4.49 -4.95
N ILE A 75 -13.46 5.60 -4.76
CA ILE A 75 -13.59 6.53 -3.63
C ILE A 75 -14.07 7.88 -4.16
#